data_AF-F3FX41-F1
#
_entry.id   AF-F3FX41-F1
#
_cell.length_a   1.000
_cell.length_b   1.000
_cell.length_c   1.000
_cell.angle_alpha   90.00
_cell.angle_beta   90.00
_cell.angle_gamma   90.00
#
_symmetry.space_group_name_H-M   'P 1'
#
loop_
_entity.id
_entity.type
_entity.pdbx_description
1 polymer ?
#
loop_
_entity_poly.entity_id
_entity_poly.type
_entity_poly.pdbx_seq_one_letter_code
_entity_poly.pdbx_strand_id
1 'polypeptide(L)' 'RGPAMIIGLLGILKSGAGYVPLDPAYPLERLVYVLGDSTPVALLSQRSVQQALPVCEVPLIYLDDVDLQDESVCN' A
#
# COMPACT_ATOMS: atom_id res chain seq x y z
N ARG A 1 -5.89 11.36 1.66
CA ARG A 1 -4.87 12.18 2.38
C ARG A 1 -5.30 12.31 3.84
N GLY A 2 -4.46 11.98 4.81
CA GLY A 2 -4.78 11.98 6.25
C GLY A 2 -3.64 11.36 7.07
N PRO A 3 -3.70 11.38 8.43
CA PRO A 3 -2.64 10.87 9.31
C PRO A 3 -2.22 9.43 9.00
N ALA A 4 -3.19 8.60 8.59
CA ALA A 4 -2.95 7.24 8.12
C ALA A 4 -1.85 7.18 7.05
N MET A 5 -1.85 8.07 6.04
CA MET A 5 -0.82 8.04 5.00
C MET A 5 0.59 8.26 5.55
N ILE A 6 0.75 9.09 6.58
CA ILE A 6 2.04 9.31 7.23
C ILE A 6 2.46 8.06 8.00
N ILE A 7 1.53 7.44 8.72
CA ILE A 7 1.78 6.17 9.43
C ILE A 7 2.22 5.07 8.46
N GLY A 8 1.49 4.90 7.36
CA GLY A 8 1.82 3.92 6.33
C GLY A 8 3.20 4.16 5.72
N LEU A 9 3.52 5.40 5.38
CA LEU A 9 4.84 5.78 4.87
C LEU A 9 5.95 5.45 5.88
N LEU A 10 5.78 5.84 7.14
CA LEU A 10 6.76 5.55 8.19
C LEU A 10 6.92 4.04 8.42
N GLY A 11 5.83 3.27 8.34
CA GLY A 11 5.86 1.81 8.41
C GLY A 11 6.73 1.19 7.31
N ILE A 12 6.56 1.65 6.06
CA ILE A 12 7.38 1.20 4.92
C ILE A 12 8.86 1.54 5.15
N LEU A 13 9.17 2.76 5.57
CA LEU A 13 10.56 3.16 5.81
C LEU A 13 11.19 2.42 6.98
N LYS A 14 10.41 2.10 8.03
CA LYS A 14 10.88 1.34 9.19
C LYS A 14 11.19 -0.12 8.86
N SER A 15 10.51 -0.73 7.90
CA SER A 15 10.85 -2.08 7.42
C SER A 15 12.10 -2.11 6.54
N GLY A 16 12.67 -0.95 6.20
CA GLY A 16 13.79 -0.81 5.28
C GLY A 16 13.39 -0.81 3.81
N ALA A 17 12.09 -0.81 3.50
CA ALA A 17 11.58 -0.76 2.14
C ALA A 17 11.46 0.68 1.60
N GLY A 18 11.46 0.80 0.27
CA GLY A 18 11.04 2.01 -0.44
C GLY A 18 9.56 1.98 -0.80
N TYR A 19 9.00 3.12 -1.21
CA TYR A 19 7.61 3.21 -1.69
C TYR A 19 7.54 3.91 -3.05
N VAL A 20 6.54 3.52 -3.85
CA VAL A 20 6.12 4.21 -5.06
C VAL A 20 4.69 4.73 -4.83
N PRO A 21 4.44 6.04 -4.90
CA PRO A 21 3.11 6.57 -4.69
C PRO A 21 2.17 6.20 -5.86
N LEU A 22 1.02 5.63 -5.53
CA LEU A 22 -0.06 5.36 -6.46
C LEU A 22 -1.28 6.23 -6.11
N ASP A 23 -1.89 6.83 -7.14
CA ASP A 23 -3.13 7.60 -6.99
C ASP A 23 -4.30 6.78 -7.58
N PRO A 24 -5.29 6.38 -6.75
CA PRO A 24 -6.47 5.66 -7.22
C PRO A 24 -7.31 6.44 -8.26
N ALA A 25 -7.10 7.75 -8.40
CA ALA A 25 -7.74 8.55 -9.44
C ALA A 25 -7.12 8.33 -10.84
N TYR A 26 -6.00 7.61 -10.94
CA TYR A 26 -5.41 7.26 -12.24
C TYR A 26 -6.24 6.17 -12.94
N PRO A 27 -6.27 6.20 -14.29
CA PRO A 27 -6.84 5.11 -15.07
C PRO A 27 -6.20 3.76 -14.69
N LEU A 28 -6.99 2.69 -14.77
CA LEU A 28 -6.56 1.35 -14.37
C LEU A 28 -5.29 0.90 -15.10
N GLU A 29 -5.17 1.22 -16.39
CA GLU A 29 -4.01 0.88 -17.22
C GLU A 29 -2.73 1.54 -16.70
N ARG A 30 -2.83 2.76 -16.17
CA ARG A 30 -1.70 3.48 -15.57
C ARG A 30 -1.29 2.84 -14.24
N LEU A 31 -2.25 2.39 -13.43
CA LEU A 31 -1.96 1.67 -12.19
C LEU A 31 -1.25 0.34 -12.47
N VAL A 32 -1.76 -0.43 -13.44
CA VAL A 32 -1.14 -1.69 -13.88
C VAL A 32 0.27 -1.46 -14.39
N TYR A 33 0.48 -0.42 -15.22
CA TYR A 33 1.80 -0.09 -15.74
C TYR A 33 2.80 0.22 -14.62
N VAL A 34 2.45 1.08 -13.67
CA VAL A 34 3.34 1.47 -12.57
C VAL A 34 3.65 0.27 -11.67
N LEU A 35 2.67 -0.59 -11.39
CA LEU A 35 2.89 -1.81 -10.62
C LEU A 35 3.82 -2.80 -11.35
N GLY A 36 3.63 -2.97 -12.66
CA GLY A 36 4.48 -3.83 -13.48
C GLY A 36 5.91 -3.32 -13.59
N ASP A 37 6.11 -2.01 -13.70
CA ASP A 37 7.43 -1.38 -13.80
C ASP A 37 8.19 -1.37 -12.45
N SER A 38 7.47 -1.11 -11.36
CA SER A 38 8.08 -1.03 -10.02
C SER A 38 8.29 -2.40 -9.35
N THR A 39 7.57 -3.43 -9.79
CA THR A 39 7.65 -4.80 -9.22
C THR A 39 7.65 -4.81 -7.68
N PRO A 40 6.65 -4.20 -7.01
CA PRO A 40 6.69 -4.04 -5.57
C PRO A 40 6.56 -5.39 -4.86
N VAL A 41 7.18 -5.52 -3.68
CA VAL A 41 7.04 -6.72 -2.85
C VAL A 41 5.69 -6.82 -2.13
N ALA A 42 4.98 -5.70 -1.98
CA ALA A 42 3.64 -5.60 -1.40
C ALA A 42 2.95 -4.30 -1.83
N LEU A 43 1.62 -4.28 -1.82
CA LEU A 43 0.80 -3.10 -2.05
C LEU A 43 0.15 -2.66 -0.74
N LEU A 44 0.43 -1.44 -0.28
CA LEU A 44 -0.23 -0.83 0.88
C LEU A 44 -1.41 0.04 0.41
N SER A 45 -2.60 -0.20 0.94
CA SER A 45 -3.82 0.52 0.53
C SER A 45 -4.81 0.72 1.68
N GLN A 46 -5.99 1.25 1.37
CA GLN A 46 -7.13 1.35 2.29
C GLN A 46 -8.36 0.69 1.66
N ARG A 47 -9.23 0.08 2.46
CA ARG A 47 -10.43 -0.60 1.93
C ARG A 47 -11.35 0.34 1.14
N SER A 48 -11.37 1.62 1.51
CA SER A 48 -12.16 2.67 0.84
C SER A 48 -11.86 2.84 -0.65
N VAL A 49 -10.65 2.47 -1.10
CA VAL A 49 -10.22 2.58 -2.51
C VAL A 49 -9.98 1.24 -3.18
N GLN A 50 -10.32 0.12 -2.52
CA GLN A 50 -10.10 -1.23 -3.02
C GLN A 50 -10.69 -1.47 -4.42
N GLN A 51 -11.87 -0.91 -4.71
CA GLN A 51 -12.54 -1.06 -6.00
C GLN A 51 -11.80 -0.39 -7.16
N ALA A 52 -10.90 0.56 -6.87
CA ALA A 52 -10.09 1.25 -7.88
C ALA A 52 -8.73 0.58 -8.10
N LEU A 53 -8.38 -0.45 -7.32
CA LEU A 53 -7.10 -1.13 -7.44
C LEU A 53 -7.16 -2.20 -8.53
N PRO A 54 -6.09 -2.34 -9.33
CA PRO A 54 -5.96 -3.47 -10.23
C PRO A 54 -5.78 -4.78 -9.43
N VAL A 55 -6.20 -5.88 -10.03
CA VAL A 55 -5.85 -7.22 -9.55
C VAL A 55 -4.34 -7.38 -9.70
N CYS A 56 -3.67 -7.71 -8.61
CA CYS A 56 -2.22 -7.92 -8.56
C CYS A 56 -1.91 -9.14 -7.70
N GLU A 57 -0.80 -9.82 -8.02
CA GLU A 57 -0.36 -11.05 -7.33
C GLU A 57 0.45 -10.77 -6.06
N VAL A 58 0.79 -9.51 -5.83
CA VAL A 58 1.56 -9.08 -4.65
C VAL A 58 0.63 -9.03 -3.42
N PRO A 59 1.17 -9.30 -2.21
CA PRO A 59 0.42 -9.14 -0.97
C PRO A 59 -0.21 -7.73 -0.87
N LEU A 60 -1.52 -7.69 -0.62
CA LEU A 60 -2.26 -6.45 -0.38
C LEU A 60 -2.46 -6.26 1.12
N ILE A 61 -1.89 -5.18 1.65
CA ILE A 61 -1.97 -4.81 3.06
C ILE A 61 -2.91 -3.61 3.18
N TYR A 62 -3.93 -3.74 4.03
CA TYR A 62 -4.82 -2.63 4.35
C TYR A 62 -4.33 -1.89 5.58
N LEU A 63 -4.10 -0.59 5.44
CA LEU A 63 -3.65 0.25 6.54
C LEU A 63 -4.74 0.45 7.61
N ASP A 64 -6.00 0.32 7.21
CA ASP A 64 -7.17 0.35 8.09
C ASP A 64 -7.55 -1.04 8.63
N ASP A 65 -6.64 -2.02 8.55
CA ASP A 65 -6.84 -3.33 9.16
C ASP A 65 -6.64 -3.27 10.68
N VAL A 66 -7.65 -3.70 11.42
CA VAL A 66 -7.65 -3.65 12.89
C VAL A 66 -6.77 -4.74 13.49
N ASP A 67 -6.64 -5.87 12.79
CA ASP A 67 -5.86 -7.02 13.26
C ASP A 67 -4.34 -6.74 13.24
N LEU A 68 -3.88 -5.72 12.50
CA LEU A 68 -2.47 -5.30 12.47
C LEU A 68 -2.06 -4.48 13.70
N GLN A 69 -3.00 -4.07 14.55
CA GLN A 69 -2.71 -3.23 15.72
C GLN A 69 -2.16 -4.04 16.91
N ASP A 70 -2.35 -5.35 16.92
CA ASP A 70 -1.90 -6.25 17.99
C ASP A 70 -0.55 -6.93 17.70
N GLU A 71 0.03 -6.72 16.51
CA GLU A 71 1.38 -7.21 16.21
C GLU A 71 2.43 -6.31 16.86
N SER A 72 2.81 -6.66 18.09
CA SER A 72 3.87 -5.97 18.81
C SER A 72 5.20 -6.14 18.07
N VAL A 73 5.74 -5.04 17.53
CA VAL A 73 7.04 -5.02 16.87
C VAL A 73 8.14 -5.15 17.93
N CYS A 74 8.70 -6.34 18.11
CA CYS A 74 9.96 -6.52 18.82
C CYS A 74 11.09 -5.98 17.93
N ASN A 75 11.39 -4.68 18.05
CA ASN A 75 12.53 -4.06 17.37
C ASN A 75 13.81 -4.19 18.20
#